data_AF-A0A0L8G1G3-F1
#
_entry.id   AF-A0A0L8G1G3-F1
#
_cell.length_a   1.000
_cell.length_b   1.000
_cell.length_c   1.000
_cell.angle_alpha   90.00
_cell.angle_beta   90.00
_cell.angle_gamma   90.00
#
_symmetry.space_group_name_H-M   'P 1'
#
loop_
_entity.id
_entity.type
_entity.pdbx_description
1 polymer ?
#
loop_
_entity_poly.entity_id
_entity_poly.type
_entity_poly.pdbx_seq_one_letter_code
_entity_poly.pdbx_strand_id
1 'polypeptide(L)'
;MTIVVRRDYLHFVKKYNRSEKRHKNVTVYMSPCFKVEPLQKVQRWLKECKAKDSVSQPHVFKNYNTYMGGVDKHDWWISKYATTIRAKKWYWPIFIRIVDMAVVDAYIIYNLINTNDEKPATKMDVLLFRLCDCIVLE
;
A
#
# COMPACT_ATOMS: atom_id res chain seq x y z
N MET A 1 -2.25 21.61 -11.79
CA MET A 1 -2.19 22.68 -10.75
C MET A 1 -1.12 22.31 -9.75
N THR A 2 -0.31 23.27 -9.28
CA THR A 2 0.77 22.99 -8.31
C THR A 2 0.30 23.40 -6.91
N ILE A 3 0.40 22.48 -5.95
CA ILE A 3 0.06 22.72 -4.54
C ILE A 3 1.30 22.63 -3.66
N VAL A 4 1.38 23.45 -2.61
CA VAL A 4 2.45 23.36 -1.61
C VAL A 4 1.90 22.69 -0.36
N VAL A 5 2.42 21.51 -0.04
CA VAL A 5 2.04 20.74 1.15
C VAL A 5 3.10 20.94 2.23
N ARG A 6 2.70 21.44 3.40
CA ARG A 6 3.55 21.48 4.59
C ARG A 6 3.48 20.14 5.33
N ARG A 7 4.63 19.48 5.49
CA ARG A 7 4.76 18.26 6.29
C ARG A 7 5.58 18.57 7.53
N ASP A 8 4.93 18.51 8.69
CA ASP A 8 5.62 18.54 9.98
C ASP A 8 6.08 17.11 10.35
N TYR A 9 7.32 16.98 10.83
CA TYR A 9 7.89 15.71 11.26
C TYR A 9 8.80 15.91 12.47
N LEU A 10 9.06 14.81 13.19
CA LEU A 10 9.99 14.82 14.31
C LEU A 10 11.38 14.41 13.81
N HIS A 11 12.36 15.27 14.02
CA HIS A 11 13.76 15.00 13.77
C HIS A 11 14.45 14.63 15.08
N PHE A 12 14.95 13.41 15.18
CA PHE A 12 15.62 12.93 16.39
C PHE A 12 17.09 13.35 16.42
N VAL A 13 17.49 14.10 17.46
CA VAL A 13 18.86 14.55 17.65
C VAL A 13 19.53 13.66 18.70
N LYS A 14 20.41 12.76 18.22
CA LYS A 14 21.10 11.76 19.06
C LYS A 14 21.89 12.39 20.21
N LYS A 15 22.56 13.53 19.97
CA LYS A 15 23.39 14.24 20.97
C LYS A 15 22.62 14.58 22.26
N TYR A 16 21.34 14.90 22.15
CA TYR A 16 20.50 15.32 23.27
C TYR A 16 19.44 14.28 23.64
N ASN A 17 19.46 13.10 22.99
CA ASN A 17 18.42 12.07 23.09
C ASN A 17 16.99 12.66 23.02
N ARG A 18 16.80 13.67 22.14
CA ARG A 18 15.58 14.50 22.08
C ARG A 18 15.06 14.59 20.64
N SER A 19 13.74 14.57 20.49
CA SER A 19 13.06 14.84 19.22
C SER A 19 12.71 16.32 19.09
N GLU A 20 13.06 16.93 17.96
CA GLU A 20 12.72 18.30 17.59
C GLU A 20 11.65 18.32 16.51
N LYS A 21 10.70 19.25 16.58
CA LYS A 21 9.71 19.46 15.51
C LYS A 21 10.37 20.22 14.36
N ARG A 22 10.30 19.68 13.15
CA ARG A 22 10.70 20.36 11.91
C ARG A 22 9.56 20.31 10.91
N HIS A 23 9.65 21.16 9.90
CA HIS A 23 8.69 21.17 8.80
C HIS A 23 9.42 21.23 7.46
N LYS A 24 8.85 20.58 6.45
CA LYS A 24 9.30 20.68 5.06
C LYS A 24 8.11 21.03 4.19
N ASN A 25 8.28 22.03 3.34
CA ASN A 25 7.32 22.36 2.30
C ASN A 25 7.67 21.53 1.06
N VAL A 26 6.68 20.81 0.54
CA VAL A 26 6.83 19.97 -0.65
C VAL A 26 5.86 20.48 -1.69
N THR A 27 6.40 20.93 -2.82
CA THR A 27 5.62 21.28 -4.01
C THR A 27 5.22 20.01 -4.74
N VAL A 28 3.92 19.82 -4.98
CA VAL A 28 3.37 18.63 -5.63
C VAL A 28 2.50 19.06 -6.80
N TYR A 29 2.64 18.39 -7.94
CA TYR A 29 1.72 18.55 -9.06
C TYR A 29 0.44 17.74 -8.82
N MET A 30 -0.69 18.38 -9.01
CA MET A 30 -2.02 17.79 -8.90
C MET A 30 -2.73 17.91 -10.25
N SER A 31 -3.33 16.82 -10.70
CA SER A 31 -4.12 16.79 -11.93
C SER A 31 -5.29 17.79 -11.85
N PRO A 32 -5.64 18.49 -12.95
CA PRO A 32 -6.72 19.47 -12.98
C PRO A 32 -8.11 18.89 -12.71
N CYS A 33 -8.27 17.55 -12.77
CA CYS A 33 -9.50 16.86 -12.37
C CYS A 33 -9.83 17.04 -10.88
N PHE A 34 -8.82 17.33 -10.04
CA PHE A 34 -8.97 17.44 -8.60
C PHE A 34 -9.14 18.89 -8.16
N LYS A 35 -10.29 19.20 -7.54
CA LYS A 35 -10.61 20.52 -6.95
C LYS A 35 -10.39 20.51 -5.45
N VAL A 36 -9.92 21.63 -4.88
CA VAL A 36 -9.68 21.74 -3.43
C VAL A 36 -10.98 21.68 -2.63
N GLU A 37 -12.06 22.20 -3.21
CA GLU A 37 -13.40 22.14 -2.64
C GLU A 37 -14.16 20.89 -3.12
N PRO A 38 -15.03 20.30 -2.28
CA PRO A 38 -15.39 20.74 -0.93
C PRO A 38 -14.35 20.38 0.14
N LEU A 39 -14.30 21.17 1.22
CA LEU A 39 -13.57 20.80 2.43
C LEU A 39 -14.39 19.78 3.22
N GLN A 40 -13.75 18.68 3.61
CA GLN A 40 -14.34 17.65 4.46
C GLN A 40 -13.69 17.68 5.85
N LYS A 41 -14.48 17.52 6.90
CA LYS A 41 -13.94 17.33 8.25
C LYS A 41 -13.40 15.90 8.41
N VAL A 42 -12.18 15.77 8.92
CA VAL A 42 -11.54 14.49 9.23
C VAL A 42 -11.02 14.53 10.67
N GLN A 43 -11.21 13.43 11.40
CA GLN A 43 -10.65 13.30 12.74
C GLN A 43 -9.13 13.11 12.65
N ARG A 44 -8.38 14.07 13.17
CA ARG A 44 -6.92 13.98 13.29
C ARG A 44 -6.50 14.13 14.73
N TRP A 45 -5.45 13.39 15.09
CA TRP A 45 -4.82 13.53 16.39
C TRP A 45 -4.11 14.88 16.46
N LEU A 46 -4.63 15.80 17.28
CA LEU A 46 -3.98 17.06 17.59
C LEU A 46 -3.16 16.89 18.86
N LYS A 47 -1.85 17.15 18.77
CA LYS A 47 -0.95 17.06 19.92
C LYS A 47 -1.25 18.12 20.99
N GLU A 48 -1.85 19.25 20.59
CA GLU A 48 -2.20 20.37 21.49
C GLU A 48 -3.30 19.97 22.46
N CYS A 49 -4.41 19.43 21.92
CA CYS A 49 -5.53 18.94 22.73
C CYS A 49 -5.29 17.52 23.29
N LYS A 50 -4.18 16.85 22.89
CA LYS A 50 -3.93 15.40 23.10
C LYS A 50 -5.17 14.54 22.82
N ALA A 51 -5.94 14.94 21.83
CA ALA A 51 -7.23 14.36 21.49
C ALA A 51 -7.39 14.33 19.97
N LYS A 52 -8.34 13.52 19.50
CA LYS A 52 -8.80 13.58 18.11
C LYS A 52 -9.75 14.75 17.99
N ASP A 53 -9.46 15.65 17.06
CA ASP A 53 -10.34 16.78 16.73
C ASP A 53 -10.62 16.82 15.23
N SER A 54 -11.70 17.50 14.86
CA SER A 54 -12.17 17.65 13.50
C SER A 54 -11.38 18.74 12.77
N VAL A 55 -10.48 18.32 11.87
CA VAL A 55 -9.68 19.22 11.02
C VAL A 55 -10.29 19.26 9.62
N SER A 56 -10.38 20.43 9.01
CA SER A 56 -10.78 20.57 7.61
C SER A 56 -9.69 20.04 6.68
N GLN A 57 -10.07 19.12 5.80
CA GLN A 57 -9.20 18.48 4.82
C GLN A 57 -9.86 18.57 3.43
N PRO A 58 -9.15 18.99 2.38
CA PRO A 58 -9.67 18.95 1.01
C PRO A 58 -10.12 17.54 0.62
N HIS A 59 -11.26 17.42 -0.07
CA HIS A 59 -11.84 16.13 -0.46
C HIS A 59 -10.87 15.25 -1.26
N VAL A 60 -9.99 15.86 -2.05
CA VAL A 60 -8.96 15.18 -2.85
C VAL A 60 -8.07 14.26 -2.02
N PHE A 61 -7.68 14.68 -0.81
CA PHE A 61 -6.84 13.85 0.05
C PHE A 61 -7.57 12.60 0.53
N LYS A 62 -8.89 12.66 0.71
CA LYS A 62 -9.68 11.47 1.06
C LYS A 62 -9.71 10.51 -0.12
N ASN A 63 -10.06 11.00 -1.31
CA ASN A 63 -10.06 10.18 -2.52
C ASN A 63 -8.70 9.50 -2.73
N TYR A 64 -7.62 10.27 -2.61
CA TYR A 64 -6.27 9.75 -2.68
C TYR A 64 -6.04 8.62 -1.67
N ASN A 65 -6.31 8.86 -0.39
CA ASN A 65 -6.11 7.85 0.66
C ASN A 65 -6.98 6.61 0.46
N THR A 66 -8.21 6.76 -0.06
CA THR A 66 -9.13 5.64 -0.33
C THR A 66 -8.56 4.68 -1.38
N TYR A 67 -7.90 5.21 -2.42
CA TYR A 67 -7.38 4.41 -3.53
C TYR A 67 -5.87 4.12 -3.46
N MET A 68 -5.14 4.70 -2.52
CA MET A 68 -3.68 4.58 -2.45
C MET A 68 -3.20 3.15 -2.12
N GLY A 69 -3.94 2.43 -1.27
CA GLY A 69 -3.48 1.17 -0.68
C GLY A 69 -3.57 -0.07 -1.58
N GLY A 70 -3.82 0.08 -2.88
CA GLY A 70 -3.90 -1.06 -3.81
C GLY A 70 -2.56 -1.81 -3.92
N VAL A 71 -1.48 -1.07 -4.17
CA VAL A 71 -0.13 -1.63 -4.33
C VAL A 71 0.37 -2.26 -3.03
N ASP A 72 0.23 -1.58 -1.89
CA ASP A 72 0.68 -2.10 -0.59
C ASP A 72 -0.05 -3.40 -0.20
N LYS A 73 -1.34 -3.52 -0.52
CA LYS A 73 -2.09 -4.76 -0.32
C LYS A 73 -1.57 -5.87 -1.23
N HIS A 74 -1.33 -5.56 -2.50
CA HIS A 74 -0.79 -6.52 -3.45
C HIS A 74 0.61 -7.01 -3.02
N ASP A 75 1.49 -6.09 -2.59
CA ASP A 75 2.81 -6.42 -2.03
C ASP A 75 2.70 -7.29 -0.76
N TRP A 76 1.70 -7.03 0.09
CA TRP A 76 1.41 -7.88 1.24
C TRP A 76 0.98 -9.29 0.82
N TRP A 77 0.10 -9.42 -0.19
CA TRP A 77 -0.31 -10.71 -0.75
C TRP A 77 0.88 -11.45 -1.36
N ILE A 78 1.70 -10.80 -2.19
CA ILE A 78 2.92 -11.40 -2.74
C ILE A 78 3.82 -11.86 -1.60
N SER A 79 4.10 -11.02 -0.61
CA SER A 79 5.01 -11.36 0.48
C SER A 79 4.51 -12.55 1.32
N LYS A 80 3.19 -12.73 1.42
CA LYS A 80 2.59 -13.84 2.16
C LYS A 80 2.73 -15.18 1.45
N TYR A 81 2.76 -15.18 0.11
CA TYR A 81 2.81 -16.38 -0.73
C TYR A 81 4.08 -16.44 -1.60
N ALA A 82 5.13 -15.67 -1.26
CA ALA A 82 6.30 -15.49 -2.10
C ALA A 82 7.08 -16.80 -2.29
N THR A 83 7.43 -17.11 -3.55
CA THR A 83 8.22 -18.30 -3.85
C THR A 83 9.71 -18.04 -3.66
N THR A 84 10.34 -18.63 -2.63
CA THR A 84 11.79 -18.48 -2.39
C THR A 84 12.60 -19.57 -3.10
N ILE A 85 12.84 -19.42 -4.40
CA ILE A 85 13.77 -20.29 -5.14
C ILE A 85 15.15 -19.63 -5.19
N ARG A 86 16.18 -20.35 -4.74
CA ARG A 86 17.57 -19.91 -4.84
C ARG A 86 18.13 -20.28 -6.21
N ALA A 87 18.06 -19.36 -7.16
CA ALA A 87 18.61 -19.53 -8.50
C ALA A 87 19.96 -18.82 -8.68
N LYS A 88 20.85 -19.37 -9.51
CA LYS A 88 22.19 -18.83 -9.78
C LYS A 88 22.20 -17.64 -10.75
N LYS A 89 21.14 -17.45 -11.56
CA LYS A 89 21.07 -16.38 -12.58
C LYS A 89 20.17 -15.24 -12.07
N TRP A 90 20.61 -14.00 -12.30
CA TRP A 90 20.00 -12.78 -11.75
C TRP A 90 18.55 -12.53 -12.18
N TYR A 91 18.12 -13.08 -13.33
CA TYR A 91 16.77 -12.88 -13.87
C TYR A 91 15.73 -13.81 -13.25
N TRP A 92 16.14 -14.93 -12.64
CA TRP A 92 15.22 -15.90 -12.07
C TRP A 92 14.34 -15.30 -10.95
N PRO A 93 14.89 -14.54 -9.98
CA PRO A 93 14.07 -13.84 -8.98
C PRO A 93 13.02 -12.90 -9.59
N ILE A 94 13.31 -12.28 -10.73
CA ILE A 94 12.38 -11.39 -11.43
C ILE A 94 11.26 -12.22 -12.08
N PHE A 95 11.62 -13.32 -12.76
CA PHE A 95 10.64 -14.22 -13.38
C PHE A 95 9.65 -14.79 -12.37
N ILE A 96 10.15 -15.31 -11.24
CA ILE A 96 9.31 -15.86 -10.18
C ILE A 96 8.38 -14.78 -9.62
N ARG A 97 8.87 -13.55 -9.45
CA ARG A 97 8.06 -12.43 -8.95
C ARG A 97 6.91 -12.08 -9.90
N ILE A 98 7.11 -12.20 -11.22
CA ILE A 98 6.06 -11.98 -12.22
C ILE A 98 5.00 -13.09 -12.13
N VAL A 99 5.42 -14.34 -11.95
CA VAL A 99 4.49 -15.47 -11.77
C VAL A 99 3.68 -15.32 -10.48
N ASP A 100 4.34 -15.01 -9.36
CA ASP A 100 3.68 -14.78 -8.08
C ASP A 100 2.62 -13.65 -8.18
N MET A 101 2.94 -12.56 -8.89
CA MET A 101 2.01 -11.46 -9.16
C MET A 101 0.80 -11.90 -9.99
N ALA A 102 1.03 -12.65 -11.08
CA ALA A 102 -0.06 -13.16 -11.93
C ALA A 102 -1.01 -14.09 -11.17
N VAL A 103 -0.50 -14.90 -10.24
CA VAL A 103 -1.34 -15.79 -9.40
C VAL A 103 -2.20 -14.98 -8.43
N VAL A 104 -1.65 -13.93 -7.80
CA VAL A 104 -2.41 -13.02 -6.93
C VAL A 104 -3.50 -12.30 -7.72
N ASP A 105 -3.18 -11.79 -8.92
CA ASP A 105 -4.16 -11.12 -9.79
C ASP A 105 -5.27 -12.07 -10.26
N ALA A 106 -4.93 -13.30 -10.66
CA ALA A 106 -5.90 -14.32 -11.04
C ALA A 106 -6.86 -14.65 -9.89
N TYR A 107 -6.36 -14.71 -8.66
CA TYR A 107 -7.19 -14.92 -7.47
C TYR A 107 -8.13 -13.76 -7.17
N ILE A 108 -7.66 -12.51 -7.33
CA ILE A 108 -8.50 -11.33 -7.17
C ILE A 108 -9.65 -11.38 -8.20
N ILE A 109 -9.34 -11.65 -9.46
CA ILE A 109 -10.34 -11.78 -10.54
C ILE A 109 -11.32 -12.91 -10.24
N TYR A 110 -10.84 -14.07 -9.81
CA TYR A 110 -11.67 -15.20 -9.42
C TYR A 110 -12.69 -14.82 -8.33
N ASN A 111 -12.24 -14.14 -7.28
CA ASN A 111 -13.12 -13.71 -6.19
C ASN A 111 -14.14 -12.64 -6.63
N LEU A 112 -13.77 -11.76 -7.57
CA LEU A 112 -14.65 -10.75 -8.14
C LEU A 112 -15.76 -11.38 -9.00
N ILE A 113 -15.48 -12.48 -9.69
CA ILE A 113 -16.47 -13.21 -10.49
C ILE A 113 -17.41 -14.01 -9.56
N ASN A 114 -16.84 -14.66 -8.55
CA ASN A 114 -17.59 -15.55 -7.64
C ASN A 114 -18.16 -14.82 -6.41
N THR A 115 -18.30 -13.50 -6.43
CA THR A 115 -18.79 -12.72 -5.28
C THR A 115 -20.26 -13.03 -4.93
N ASN A 116 -21.01 -13.62 -5.86
CA ASN A 116 -22.43 -14.00 -5.68
C ASN A 116 -22.63 -15.41 -5.13
N ASP A 117 -21.58 -16.25 -5.10
CA ASP A 117 -21.65 -17.57 -4.49
C ASP A 117 -21.29 -17.46 -3.00
N GLU A 118 -22.15 -17.96 -2.11
CA GLU A 118 -21.97 -17.90 -0.63
C GLU A 118 -20.69 -18.56 -0.11
N LYS A 119 -19.87 -19.14 -0.99
CA LYS A 119 -18.56 -19.70 -0.68
C LYS A 119 -17.50 -18.75 -1.21
N PRO A 120 -17.10 -17.71 -0.45
CA PRO A 120 -15.84 -17.04 -0.75
C PRO A 120 -14.77 -18.15 -0.81
N ALA A 121 -13.79 -18.03 -1.70
CA ALA A 121 -12.67 -18.97 -1.75
C ALA A 121 -12.00 -18.99 -0.37
N THR A 122 -12.46 -19.90 0.49
CA THR A 122 -12.02 -20.01 1.86
C THR A 122 -10.63 -20.59 1.74
N LYS A 123 -9.65 -19.70 1.94
CA LYS A 123 -8.23 -19.99 1.82
C LYS A 123 -7.82 -20.10 0.35
N MET A 124 -6.89 -19.25 -0.03
CA MET A 124 -5.89 -19.61 -1.04
C MET A 124 -5.15 -20.84 -0.51
N ASP A 125 -5.78 -22.02 -0.61
CA ASP A 125 -5.11 -23.31 -0.59
C ASP A 125 -4.35 -23.39 -1.92
N VAL A 126 -3.23 -22.67 -1.98
CA VAL A 126 -2.33 -22.66 -3.13
C VAL A 126 -1.58 -24.00 -3.15
N LEU A 127 -2.32 -25.01 -3.60
CA LEU A 127 -1.87 -26.27 -4.19
C LEU A 127 -0.89 -26.06 -5.36
N LEU A 128 -0.70 -24.83 -5.83
CA LEU A 128 0.28 -24.45 -6.84
C LEU A 128 1.74 -24.44 -6.33
N PHE A 129 1.97 -24.43 -5.01
CA PHE A 129 3.33 -24.40 -4.46
C PHE A 129 3.97 -25.78 -4.29
N ARG A 130 3.20 -26.88 -4.31
CA ARG A 130 3.79 -28.23 -4.39
C ARG A 130 4.25 -28.60 -5.81
N LEU A 131 3.81 -27.86 -6.84
CA LEU A 131 4.18 -28.13 -8.24
C LEU A 131 5.57 -27.55 -8.61
N CYS A 132 6.04 -26.51 -7.90
CA CYS A 132 7.39 -25.98 -8.11
C CYS A 132 8.48 -26.80 -7.40
N ASP A 133 8.16 -27.47 -6.29
CA ASP A 133 9.08 -28.45 -5.68
C ASP A 133 9.37 -29.62 -6.64
N CYS A 134 8.43 -29.96 -7.54
CA CYS A 134 8.61 -31.01 -8.55
C CYS A 134 9.39 -30.55 -9.81
N ILE A 135 9.49 -29.26 -10.11
CA ILE A 135 10.22 -28.76 -11.30
C ILE A 135 11.72 -28.51 -10.99
N VAL A 136 12.13 -28.50 -9.71
CA VAL A 136 13.51 -28.20 -9.28
C VAL A 136 14.24 -29.42 -8.69
N LEU A 137 13.64 -30.61 -8.72
CA LEU A 137 14.24 -31.86 -8.21
C LEU A 137 14.66 -32.86 -9.31
N GLU A 138 14.93 -32.38 -10.53
CA GLU A 138 15.75 -33.11 -11.53
C GLU A 138 17.03 -32.33 -11.88
#